data_AF-A0A974TVL5-F1
#
_entry.id   AF-A0A974TVL5-F1
#
_cell.length_a   1.000
_cell.length_b   1.000
_cell.length_c   1.000
_cell.angle_alpha   90.00
_cell.angle_beta   90.00
_cell.angle_gamma   90.00
#
_symmetry.space_group_name_H-M   'P 1'
#
loop_
_entity.id
_entity.type
_entity.pdbx_description
1 polymer ?
#
loop_
_entity_poly.entity_id
_entity_poly.type
_entity_poly.pdbx_seq_one_letter_code
_entity_poly.pdbx_strand_id
1 'polypeptide(L)'
;MGAELGPHVQMRTLAERMATGYQMDTKLDLEPLVAHYMEEVEVNIASDRFDHSGFMSNIRGPLKIVATETSNPRRKEFLQAVVDALQSRLQQP
;
A
#
# COMPACT_ATOMS: atom_id res chain seq x y z
N MET A 1 20.02 15.09 8.68
CA MET A 1 18.76 15.74 8.28
C MET A 1 17.72 14.64 8.12
N GLY A 2 17.07 14.24 9.21
CA GLY A 2 16.01 13.24 9.19
C GLY A 2 14.68 13.95 9.03
N ALA A 3 14.31 14.25 7.78
CA ALA A 3 12.97 14.75 7.51
C ALA A 3 12.00 13.63 7.85
N GLU A 4 11.07 13.93 8.76
CA GLU A 4 9.91 13.12 9.11
C GLU A 4 9.17 12.76 7.82
N LEU A 5 9.48 11.60 7.23
CA LEU A 5 8.77 11.10 6.06
C LEU A 5 7.33 10.87 6.55
N GLY A 6 6.41 11.70 6.08
CA GLY A 6 5.01 11.67 6.52
C GLY A 6 4.43 10.25 6.42
N PRO A 7 3.42 9.91 7.23
CA PRO A 7 2.87 8.55 7.33
C PRO A 7 2.61 7.88 5.96
N HIS A 8 2.17 8.64 4.95
CA HIS A 8 1.88 8.13 3.61
C HIS A 8 3.13 7.65 2.86
N VAL A 9 4.29 8.27 3.10
CA VAL A 9 5.57 7.84 2.52
C VAL A 9 6.05 6.52 3.15
N GLN A 10 5.80 6.36 4.46
CA GLN A 10 6.13 5.12 5.17
C GLN A 10 5.27 3.96 4.64
N MET A 11 3.96 4.18 4.49
CA MET A 11 3.05 3.16 3.95
C MET A 11 3.38 2.81 2.49
N ARG A 12 3.71 3.81 1.65
CA ARG A 12 4.20 3.54 0.30
C ARG A 12 5.44 2.65 0.31
N THR A 13 6.42 2.98 1.14
CA THR A 13 7.67 2.22 1.26
C THR A 13 7.39 0.79 1.73
N LEU A 14 6.47 0.61 2.67
CA LEU A 14 6.04 -0.70 3.15
C LEU A 14 5.43 -1.54 2.02
N ALA A 15 4.48 -0.98 1.27
CA ALA A 15 3.87 -1.66 0.12
C ALA A 15 4.92 -2.11 -0.91
N GLU A 16 5.89 -1.25 -1.24
CA GLU A 16 6.94 -1.58 -2.21
C GLU A 16 7.90 -2.67 -1.69
N ARG A 17 8.16 -2.71 -0.38
CA ARG A 17 8.94 -3.78 0.27
C ARG A 17 8.19 -5.11 0.26
N MET A 18 6.91 -5.10 0.64
CA MET A 18 6.07 -6.30 0.60
C MET A 18 5.89 -6.83 -0.82
N ALA A 19 5.73 -5.95 -1.81
CA ALA A 19 5.69 -6.32 -3.23
C ALA A 19 6.99 -7.00 -3.68
N THR A 20 8.14 -6.54 -3.17
CA THR A 20 9.44 -7.17 -3.43
C THR A 20 9.51 -8.56 -2.79
N GLY A 21 9.05 -8.70 -1.55
CA GLY A 21 8.98 -9.99 -0.86
C GLY A 21 8.07 -10.99 -1.58
N TYR A 22 6.85 -10.57 -1.93
CA TYR A 22 5.88 -11.37 -2.68
C TYR A 22 6.38 -11.76 -4.08
N GLN A 23 7.17 -10.90 -4.71
CA GLN A 23 7.83 -11.22 -5.96
C GLN A 23 8.90 -12.31 -5.79
N MET A 24 9.68 -12.26 -4.70
CA MET A 24 10.81 -13.17 -4.48
C MET A 24 10.38 -14.54 -3.96
N ASP A 25 9.36 -14.60 -3.10
CA ASP A 25 8.86 -15.84 -2.52
C ASP A 25 7.48 -16.19 -3.09
N THR A 26 7.46 -17.20 -3.96
CA THR A 26 6.24 -17.65 -4.61
C THR A 26 5.30 -18.42 -3.71
N LYS A 27 5.74 -18.80 -2.51
CA LYS A 27 4.92 -19.48 -1.48
C LYS A 27 4.09 -18.51 -0.64
N LEU A 28 4.36 -17.21 -0.74
CA LEU A 28 3.55 -16.22 -0.07
C LEU A 28 2.21 -16.10 -0.79
N ASP A 29 1.13 -16.14 0.00
CA ASP A 29 -0.22 -15.88 -0.47
C ASP A 29 -0.49 -14.37 -0.52
N LEU A 30 -1.21 -13.95 -1.56
CA LEU A 30 -1.52 -12.54 -1.82
C LEU A 30 -2.44 -11.96 -0.75
N GLU A 31 -3.55 -12.64 -0.48
CA GLU A 31 -4.61 -12.18 0.41
C GLU A 31 -4.13 -11.83 1.83
N PRO A 32 -3.40 -12.69 2.57
CA PRO A 32 -2.94 -12.36 3.90
C PRO A 32 -1.92 -11.21 3.91
N LEU A 33 -1.11 -11.06 2.86
CA LEU A 33 -0.18 -9.93 2.77
C LEU A 33 -0.91 -8.61 2.53
N VAL A 34 -1.93 -8.60 1.67
CA VAL A 34 -2.74 -7.39 1.42
C VAL A 34 -3.54 -7.03 2.69
N ALA A 35 -4.10 -8.03 3.38
CA ALA A 35 -4.78 -7.81 4.65
C ALA A 35 -3.85 -7.18 5.70
N HIS A 36 -2.65 -7.76 5.88
CA HIS A 36 -1.65 -7.21 6.81
C HIS A 36 -1.26 -5.78 6.46
N TYR A 37 -1.05 -5.48 5.17
CA TYR A 37 -0.77 -4.12 4.74
C TYR A 37 -1.90 -3.15 5.08
N MET A 38 -3.16 -3.54 4.86
CA MET A 38 -4.32 -2.72 5.19
C MET A 38 -4.48 -2.50 6.69
N GLU A 39 -4.15 -3.49 7.53
CA GLU A 39 -4.13 -3.31 8.99
C GLU A 39 -3.15 -2.22 9.42
N GLU A 40 -1.93 -2.19 8.84
CA GLU A 40 -0.93 -1.15 9.12
C GLU A 40 -1.40 0.23 8.67
N VAL A 41 -2.10 0.31 7.53
CA VAL A 41 -2.74 1.55 7.04
C VAL A 41 -3.81 2.03 8.02
N GLU A 42 -4.68 1.15 8.51
CA GLU A 42 -5.74 1.49 9.46
C GLU A 42 -5.17 1.96 10.81
N VAL A 43 -4.06 1.38 11.30
CA VAL A 43 -3.38 1.85 12.52
C VAL A 43 -2.88 3.28 12.35
N ASN A 44 -2.34 3.62 11.17
CA ASN A 44 -1.89 4.98 10.86
C ASN A 44 -3.07 5.96 10.76
N ILE A 45 -4.18 5.54 10.15
CA ILE A 45 -5.44 6.31 10.08
C ILE A 45 -6.01 6.57 11.48
N ALA A 46 -6.06 5.54 12.33
CA ALA A 46 -6.61 5.65 13.68
C ALA A 46 -5.75 6.52 14.62
N SER A 47 -4.43 6.54 14.37
CA SER A 47 -3.49 7.36 15.14
C SER A 47 -3.53 8.84 14.76
N ASP A 48 -4.12 9.18 13.62
CA ASP A 48 -4.05 10.50 13.01
C ASP A 48 -5.43 11.17 12.90
N ARG A 49 -5.55 12.42 13.37
CA ARG A 49 -6.80 13.20 13.36
C ARG A 49 -7.08 13.89 12.00
N PHE A 50 -6.30 13.64 10.96
CA PHE A 50 -6.40 14.35 9.69
C PHE A 50 -7.22 13.59 8.62
N ASP A 51 -7.26 14.18 7.43
CA ASP A 51 -7.97 13.73 6.23
C ASP A 51 -7.53 12.32 5.78
N HIS A 52 -8.23 11.30 6.29
CA HIS A 52 -7.98 9.88 5.99
C HIS A 52 -8.04 9.59 4.48
N SER A 53 -8.94 10.27 3.78
CA SER A 53 -9.11 10.16 2.33
C SER A 53 -7.86 10.63 1.56
N GLY A 54 -7.31 11.77 1.94
CA GLY A 54 -6.09 12.34 1.36
C GLY A 54 -4.87 11.50 1.67
N PHE A 55 -4.78 10.98 2.90
CA PHE A 55 -3.73 10.02 3.27
C PHE A 55 -3.73 8.78 2.36
N MET A 56 -4.88 8.10 2.25
CA MET A 56 -5.00 6.92 1.39
C MET A 56 -4.81 7.23 -0.10
N SER A 57 -5.30 8.39 -0.57
CA SER A 57 -5.12 8.81 -1.96
C SER A 57 -3.65 9.09 -2.30
N ASN A 58 -2.90 9.70 -1.37
CA ASN A 58 -1.47 9.98 -1.49
C ASN A 58 -0.60 8.72 -1.50
N ILE A 59 -1.12 7.60 -0.97
CA ILE A 59 -0.48 6.29 -1.08
C ILE A 59 -0.87 5.62 -2.40
N ARG A 60 -2.17 5.55 -2.69
CA ARG A 60 -2.74 4.83 -3.84
C ARG A 60 -2.22 5.34 -5.18
N GLY A 61 -2.15 6.67 -5.37
CA GLY A 61 -1.72 7.28 -6.64
C GLY A 61 -0.34 6.80 -7.09
N PRO A 62 0.72 6.98 -6.28
CA PRO A 62 2.05 6.49 -6.57
C PRO A 62 2.11 4.96 -6.76
N LEU A 63 1.44 4.17 -5.93
CA LEU A 63 1.46 2.70 -6.06
C LEU A 63 0.83 2.24 -7.39
N LYS A 64 -0.22 2.91 -7.86
CA LYS A 64 -0.83 2.63 -9.16
C LYS A 64 0.13 2.89 -10.31
N ILE A 65 0.94 3.95 -10.23
CA ILE A 65 1.98 4.23 -11.23
C ILE A 65 3.01 3.10 -11.24
N VAL A 66 3.54 2.72 -10.07
CA VAL A 66 4.53 1.63 -9.95
C VAL A 66 3.96 0.30 -10.46
N ALA A 67 2.69 -0.01 -10.18
CA ALA A 67 2.01 -1.20 -10.70
C ALA A 67 1.88 -1.20 -12.23
N THR A 68 1.75 -0.01 -12.83
CA THR A 68 1.65 0.16 -14.28
C THR A 68 3.01 0.03 -14.96
N GLU A 69 4.06 0.55 -14.33
CA GLU A 69 5.42 0.57 -14.88
C GLU A 69 6.17 -0.75 -14.70
N THR A 70 5.82 -1.54 -13.68
CA THR A 70 6.53 -2.81 -13.44
C THR A 70 6.18 -3.87 -14.47
N SER A 71 7.20 -4.56 -15.00
CA SER A 71 7.05 -5.71 -15.89
C SER A 71 6.92 -7.05 -15.14
N ASN A 72 7.09 -7.06 -13.82
CA ASN A 72 6.98 -8.29 -13.04
C ASN A 72 5.52 -8.58 -12.66
N PRO A 73 4.95 -9.74 -13.05
CA PRO A 73 3.54 -10.04 -12.84
C PRO A 73 3.15 -10.17 -11.37
N ARG A 74 3.99 -10.78 -10.52
CA ARG A 74 3.70 -10.91 -9.07
C ARG A 74 3.79 -9.57 -8.36
N ARG A 75 4.81 -8.76 -8.68
CA ARG A 75 4.91 -7.40 -8.12
C ARG A 75 3.69 -6.57 -8.51
N LYS A 76 3.28 -6.66 -9.79
CA LYS A 76 2.09 -5.97 -10.30
C LYS A 76 0.82 -6.42 -9.60
N GLU A 77 0.63 -7.73 -9.45
CA GLU A 77 -0.51 -8.33 -8.76
C GLU A 77 -0.64 -7.80 -7.33
N PHE A 78 0.45 -7.83 -6.55
CA PHE A 78 0.43 -7.29 -5.20
C PHE A 78 0.10 -5.80 -5.15
N LEU A 79 0.78 -4.98 -5.96
CA LEU A 79 0.57 -3.53 -5.97
C LEU A 79 -0.84 -3.16 -6.43
N GLN A 80 -1.39 -3.89 -7.41
CA GLN A 80 -2.76 -3.67 -7.87
C GLN A 80 -3.78 -4.05 -6.80
N ALA A 81 -3.60 -5.19 -6.12
CA ALA A 81 -4.48 -5.60 -5.03
C ALA A 81 -4.49 -4.57 -3.88
N VAL A 82 -3.34 -4.01 -3.54
CA VAL A 82 -3.24 -2.91 -2.56
C VAL A 82 -3.97 -1.65 -3.05
N VAL A 83 -3.78 -1.26 -4.31
CA VAL A 83 -4.47 -0.10 -4.91
C VAL A 83 -5.98 -0.28 -4.87
N ASP A 84 -6.46 -1.48 -5.17
CA ASP A 84 -7.89 -1.82 -5.17
C ASP A 84 -8.44 -1.83 -3.74
N ALA A 85 -7.73 -2.41 -2.78
CA ALA A 85 -8.12 -2.40 -1.36
C ALA A 85 -8.21 -0.99 -0.78
N LEU A 86 -7.22 -0.12 -1.06
CA LEU A 86 -7.25 1.29 -0.68
C LEU A 86 -8.43 2.03 -1.32
N GLN A 87 -8.75 1.71 -2.58
CA GLN A 87 -9.89 2.31 -3.26
C GLN A 87 -11.23 1.84 -2.69
N SER A 88 -11.39 0.55 -2.41
CA SER A 88 -12.58 0.03 -1.74
C SER A 88 -12.77 0.67 -0.37
N ARG A 89 -11.67 0.84 0.39
CA ARG A 89 -11.72 1.51 1.70
C ARG A 89 -12.11 2.99 1.58
N LEU A 90 -11.60 3.71 0.59
CA LEU A 90 -12.00 5.09 0.29
C LEU A 90 -13.48 5.24 -0.09
N GLN A 91 -14.11 4.18 -0.59
CA GLN A 91 -15.53 4.16 -0.94
C GLN A 91 -16.44 3.73 0.22
N GLN A 92 -15.85 3.22 1.32
CA GLN A 92 -16.55 2.79 2.52
C GLN A 92 -16.32 3.82 3.64
N PRO A 93 -17.31 4.68 3.95
CA PRO A 93 -17.18 5.74 4.95
C PRO A 93 -16.95 5.20 6.37
#